data_AF-A0A9E2GIS2-F1
#
_entry.id   AF-A0A9E2GIS2-F1
#
_cell.length_a   1.000
_cell.length_b   1.000
_cell.length_c   1.000
_cell.angle_alpha   90.00
_cell.angle_beta   90.00
_cell.angle_gamma   90.00
#
_symmetry.space_group_name_H-M   'P 1'
#
loop_
_entity.id
_entity.type
_entity.pdbx_description
1 polymer ?
#
loop_
_entity_poly.entity_id
_entity_poly.type
_entity_poly.pdbx_seq_one_letter_code
_entity_poly.pdbx_strand_id
1 'polypeptide(L)' 'HWAAQGVFTLFAILFAFVGLQFFALGVIGEYIGRIYREVRKRPEYVIERIYGGDLPQAGEGA' A
#
# COMPACT_ATOMS: atom_id res chain seq x y z
N HIS A 1 1.74 14.33 -47.21
CA HIS A 1 0.35 14.65 -46.82
C HIS A 1 -0.35 13.50 -46.09
N TRP A 2 -0.13 12.23 -46.47
CA TRP A 2 -0.73 11.04 -45.84
C TRP A 2 -0.25 10.73 -44.41
N ALA A 3 0.98 11.13 -44.05
CA ALA A 3 1.49 10.93 -42.69
C ALA A 3 0.76 11.77 -41.61
N ALA A 4 0.15 12.90 -41.96
CA ALA A 4 -0.43 13.81 -40.97
C ALA A 4 -1.78 13.33 -40.41
N GLN A 5 -2.57 12.57 -41.19
CA GLN A 5 -3.94 12.23 -40.80
C GLN A 5 -4.02 11.09 -39.79
N GLY A 6 -3.18 10.05 -39.91
CA GLY A 6 -3.20 8.91 -38.99
C GLY A 6 -2.41 9.12 -37.69
N VAL A 7 -1.47 10.07 -37.70
CA VAL A 7 -0.58 10.30 -36.55
C VAL A 7 -1.33 10.95 -35.39
N PHE A 8 -2.30 11.83 -35.65
CA PHE A 8 -3.11 12.46 -34.60
C PHE A 8 -3.96 11.44 -33.82
N THR A 9 -4.67 10.56 -34.53
CA THR A 9 -5.49 9.51 -33.90
C THR A 9 -4.62 8.47 -33.19
N LEU A 10 -3.46 8.13 -33.76
CA LEU A 10 -2.48 7.26 -33.10
C LEU A 10 -2.01 7.86 -31.77
N PHE A 11 -1.61 9.12 -31.75
CA PHE A 11 -1.20 9.79 -30.51
C PHE A 11 -2.35 9.91 -29.52
N ALA A 12 -3.56 10.24 -29.96
CA ALA A 12 -4.72 10.31 -29.09
C ALA A 12 -4.98 8.98 -28.36
N ILE A 13 -4.92 7.85 -29.08
CA ILE A 13 -5.08 6.51 -28.50
C ILE A 13 -3.90 6.18 -27.57
N LEU A 14 -2.67 6.49 -27.99
CA LEU A 14 -1.48 6.27 -27.17
C LEU A 14 -1.54 7.02 -25.84
N PHE A 15 -1.89 8.31 -25.85
CA PHE A 15 -2.02 9.09 -24.62
C PHE A 15 -3.16 8.60 -23.74
N ALA A 16 -4.30 8.22 -24.32
CA ALA A 16 -5.40 7.62 -23.57
C ALA A 16 -4.97 6.30 -22.89
N PHE A 17 -4.25 5.44 -23.62
CA PHE A 17 -3.78 4.15 -23.11
C PHE A 17 -2.70 4.32 -22.04
N VAL A 18 -1.74 5.22 -22.25
CA VAL A 18 -0.69 5.55 -21.26
C VAL A 18 -1.32 6.16 -20.00
N GLY A 19 -2.31 7.06 -20.15
CA GLY A 19 -3.06 7.61 -19.02
C GLY A 19 -3.77 6.51 -18.22
N LEU A 20 -4.42 5.57 -18.91
CA LEU A 20 -5.06 4.41 -18.27
C LEU A 20 -4.05 3.51 -17.55
N GLN A 21 -2.88 3.27 -18.14
CA GLN A 21 -1.80 2.50 -17.50
C GLN A 21 -1.29 3.19 -16.24
N PHE A 22 -1.05 4.51 -16.28
CA PHE A 22 -0.64 5.25 -15.10
C PHE A 22 -1.71 5.28 -14.00
N PHE A 23 -2.99 5.36 -14.37
CA PHE A 23 -4.09 5.23 -13.42
C PHE A 23 -4.08 3.86 -12.74
N ALA A 24 -3.93 2.77 -13.51
CA ALA A 24 -3.83 1.42 -12.97
C ALA A 24 -2.61 1.26 -12.05
N LEU A 25 -1.46 1.82 -12.44
CA LEU A 25 -0.26 1.84 -11.60
C LEU A 25 -0.47 2.63 -10.30
N GLY A 26 -1.26 3.72 -10.32
CA GLY A 26 -1.62 4.47 -9.12
C GLY A 26 -2.39 3.62 -8.11
N VAL A 27 -3.40 2.89 -8.58
CA VAL A 27 -4.18 1.96 -7.73
C VAL A 27 -3.30 0.83 -7.19
N ILE A 28 -2.44 0.25 -8.04
CA ILE A 28 -1.46 -0.76 -7.62
C ILE A 28 -0.50 -0.17 -6.57
N GLY A 29 -0.07 1.07 -6.73
CA GLY A 29 0.80 1.77 -5.79
C GLY A 29 0.18 1.93 -4.40
N GLU A 30 -1.10 2.28 -4.32
CA GLU A 30 -1.83 2.32 -3.05
C GLU A 30 -1.87 0.94 -2.37
N TYR A 31 -2.14 -0.10 -3.17
CA TYR A 31 -2.19 -1.48 -2.69
C TYR A 31 -0.83 -1.96 -2.18
N ILE A 32 0.24 -1.73 -2.95
CA ILE A 32 1.62 -2.03 -2.55
C ILE A 32 2.01 -1.22 -1.30
N GLY A 33 1.62 0.05 -1.21
CA GLY A 33 1.87 0.89 -0.04
C GLY A 33 1.22 0.33 1.22
N ARG A 34 0.00 -0.20 1.12
CA ARG A 34 -0.67 -0.91 2.23
C ARG A 34 0.07 -2.19 2.61
N ILE A 35 0.45 -3.01 1.63
CA ILE A 35 1.24 -4.22 1.89
C ILE A 35 2.56 -3.88 2.57
N TYR A 36 3.25 -2.84 2.13
CA TYR A 36 4.52 -2.44 2.73
C TYR A 36 4.37 -2.02 4.18
N ARG A 37 3.29 -1.31 4.53
CA ARG A 37 2.98 -0.98 5.94
C ARG A 37 2.75 -2.24 6.78
N GLU A 38 2.01 -3.20 6.23
CA GLU A 38 1.70 -4.47 6.90
C GLU A 38 2.96 -5.34 7.11
N VAL A 39 3.73 -5.54 6.03
CA VAL A 39 4.94 -6.38 6.05
C VAL A 39 6.03 -5.79 6.94
N ARG A 40 6.15 -4.46 6.97
CA ARG A 40 7.23 -3.80 7.70
C ARG A 40 7.05 -3.84 9.21
N LYS A 41 5.92 -4.37 9.75
CA LYS A 41 5.65 -4.62 11.17
C LYS A 41 6.50 -3.74 12.07
N ARG A 42 6.37 -2.42 11.94
CA ARG A 42 6.92 -1.51 12.93
C ARG A 42 5.91 -1.60 14.06
N PRO A 43 6.24 -2.22 15.21
CA PRO A 43 5.29 -2.25 16.31
C PRO A 43 4.88 -0.80 16.58
N GLU A 44 3.59 -0.48 16.42
CA GLU A 44 3.07 0.89 16.58
C GLU A 44 3.28 1.40 18.01
N TYR A 45 3.57 0.49 18.94
CA TYR A 45 3.80 0.78 20.34
C TYR A 45 4.97 -0.05 20.86
N VAL A 46 5.83 0.61 21.63
CA VAL A 46 6.80 -0.03 22.52
C VAL A 46 6.24 0.13 23.93
N ILE A 47 5.92 -0.99 24.59
CA ILE A 47 5.43 -0.94 25.97
C ILE A 47 6.62 -0.62 26.88
N GLU A 48 6.70 0.62 27.37
CA GLU A 48 7.77 1.06 28.26
C GLU A 48 7.56 0.58 29.71
N ARG A 49 6.31 0.47 30.16
CA ARG A 49 5.99 -0.09 31.47
C ARG A 49 4.52 -0.51 31.60
N ILE A 50 4.28 -1.65 32.23
CA ILE A 50 2.95 -2.15 32.60
C ILE A 50 2.75 -1.83 34.09
N TYR A 51 1.73 -1.06 34.43
CA TYR A 51 1.33 -0.82 35.82
C TYR A 51 0.00 -1.55 36.06
N GLY A 52 -0.04 -2.45 37.04
CA GLY A 52 -1.25 -3.21 37.38
C GLY A 52 -1.35 -4.61 36.78
N GLY A 53 -0.22 -5.35 36.74
CA GLY A 53 -0.29 -6.79 36.55
C GLY A 53 -0.72 -7.45 37.86
N ASP A 54 -2.01 -7.61 38.09
CA ASP A 54 -2.52 -8.71 38.91
C ASP A 54 -2.25 -10.01 38.15
N LEU A 55 -0.98 -10.42 38.16
CA LEU A 55 -0.65 -11.80 37.82
C LEU A 55 -1.36 -12.65 38.88
N PRO A 56 -2.18 -13.64 38.49
CA PRO A 56 -2.66 -14.63 39.45
C PRO A 56 -1.43 -15.15 40.18
N GLN A 57 -1.39 -14.96 41.50
CA GLN A 57 -0.37 -15.55 42.33
C GLN A 57 -0.45 -17.05 42.05
N ALA A 58 0.54 -17.56 41.32
CA ALA A 58 0.66 -18.99 41.07
C ALA A 58 0.65 -19.64 42.44
N GLY A 59 -0.42 -20.40 42.68
CA GLY A 59 -0.89 -20.76 44.01
C GLY A 59 0.24 -21.19 44.93
N GLU A 60 0.44 -20.38 45.95
CA GLU A 60 0.89 -20.85 47.24
C GLU A 60 -0.25 -21.71 47.80
N GLY A 61 -0.06 -23.03 47.83
CA GLY A 61 -0.97 -23.96 48.49
C GLY A 61 -1.31 -25.23 47.70
N ALA A 62 -0.38 -26.20 47.70
CA ALA A 62 -0.65 -27.65 47.87
C ALA A 62 0.67 -28.44 47.77
#